data_AF-A0A537S0V6-F1
#
_entry.id   AF-A0A537S0V6-F1
#
_cell.length_a   1.000
_cell.length_b   1.000
_cell.length_c   1.000
_cell.angle_alpha   90.00
_cell.angle_beta   90.00
_cell.angle_gamma   90.00
#
_symmetry.space_group_name_H-M   'P 1'
#
loop_
_entity.id
_entity.type
_entity.pdbx_description
1 polymer ?
#
loop_
_entity_poly.entity_id
_entity_poly.type
_entity_poly.pdbx_seq_one_letter_code
_entity_poly.pdbx_strand_id
1 'polypeptide(L)'
;MFDSGLGGLTVFREVAKARPDARYVYVADDAFFPYGSHGETELVARVGGLMAELIETHRPDLIVIACNTASTLVLPHLRTRFSVPFVGTVPAIKPACVLSRTKRVAVLGTEATVSREYTRALIRDFANGSEVALVGSAQLAAFAEEELNGAPVADQLIAREIAPCFIDAAGRRTDTVVLACTHYPLLLERFTRLAPWPVTFVDPAPAIARRVADLLGPPLSGEPPSPARIAFTSGRVPSLALAAALAHFGMAAAWRADLPMGCDFNAMKTALASSKPNLGGALDGERFTNGAANRSVQIHAAKRKFRPSRLADEVGSAVLRGVWRAAHAASAKRR
;
A
#
# COMPACT_ATOMS: atom_id res chain seq x y z
N MET A 1 9.61 8.69 -2.54
CA MET A 1 9.16 7.28 -2.46
C MET A 1 8.94 6.93 -1.01
N PHE A 2 7.87 6.19 -0.72
CA PHE A 2 7.47 5.83 0.63
C PHE A 2 7.20 4.33 0.71
N ASP A 3 7.69 3.68 1.76
CA ASP A 3 7.42 2.28 2.08
C ASP A 3 7.30 2.12 3.60
N SER A 4 6.68 1.02 4.03
CA SER A 4 6.62 0.66 5.45
C SER A 4 8.00 0.34 6.04
N GLY A 5 8.98 -0.02 5.21
CA GLY A 5 10.32 -0.37 5.64
C GLY A 5 11.31 -0.31 4.48
N LEU A 6 12.18 -1.32 4.40
CA LEU A 6 13.24 -1.38 3.40
C LEU A 6 12.86 -2.13 2.12
N GLY A 7 11.75 -2.87 2.10
CA GLY A 7 11.30 -3.59 0.91
C GLY A 7 11.10 -2.69 -0.31
N GLY A 8 10.64 -1.45 -0.12
CA GLY A 8 10.44 -0.49 -1.21
C GLY A 8 11.69 -0.16 -2.02
N LEU A 9 12.89 -0.51 -1.54
CA LEU A 9 14.14 -0.41 -2.30
C LEU A 9 14.10 -1.17 -3.64
N THR A 10 13.34 -2.28 -3.71
CA THR A 10 13.15 -3.06 -4.93
C THR A 10 12.43 -2.25 -6.01
N VAL A 11 11.39 -1.51 -5.62
CA VAL A 11 10.65 -0.60 -6.49
C VAL A 11 11.52 0.61 -6.84
N PHE A 12 12.25 1.16 -5.87
CA PHE A 12 13.15 2.29 -6.09
C PHE A 12 14.23 1.97 -7.13
N ARG A 13 14.85 0.79 -7.09
CA ARG A 13 15.84 0.36 -8.08
C ARG A 13 15.30 0.46 -9.51
N GLU A 14 14.10 -0.07 -9.76
CA GLU A 14 13.50 -0.03 -11.09
C GLU A 14 13.11 1.41 -11.50
N VAL A 15 12.59 2.20 -10.57
CA VAL A 15 12.21 3.61 -10.82
C VAL A 15 13.45 4.46 -11.11
N ALA A 16 14.53 4.34 -10.33
CA ALA A 16 15.78 5.07 -10.52
C ALA A 16 16.46 4.70 -11.84
N LYS A 17 16.40 3.42 -12.23
CA LYS A 17 16.85 2.97 -13.55
C LYS A 17 16.05 3.60 -14.69
N ALA A 18 14.74 3.74 -14.52
CA ALA A 18 13.86 4.33 -15.53
C ALA A 18 13.96 5.87 -15.59
N ARG A 19 14.30 6.52 -14.48
CA ARG A 19 14.37 7.99 -14.34
C ARG A 19 15.66 8.44 -13.62
N PRO A 20 16.84 8.23 -14.24
CA PRO A 20 18.12 8.63 -13.65
C PRO A 20 18.27 10.15 -13.50
N ASP A 21 17.42 10.93 -14.18
CA ASP A 21 17.32 12.39 -14.14
C ASP A 21 16.51 12.91 -12.94
N ALA A 22 15.82 12.03 -12.19
CA ALA A 22 14.99 12.45 -11.07
C ALA A 22 15.78 12.55 -9.76
N ARG A 23 15.34 13.43 -8.87
CA ARG A 23 15.85 13.55 -7.50
C ARG A 23 14.97 12.74 -6.55
N TYR A 24 15.59 11.93 -5.70
CA TYR A 24 14.87 10.98 -4.86
C TYR A 24 15.02 11.26 -3.37
N VAL A 25 13.87 11.30 -2.69
CA VAL A 25 13.77 11.13 -1.23
C VAL A 25 13.01 9.83 -0.97
N TYR A 26 13.66 8.88 -0.32
CA TYR A 26 13.08 7.62 0.16
C TYR A 26 12.76 7.76 1.65
N VAL A 27 11.56 7.36 2.06
CA VAL A 27 11.16 7.36 3.46
C VAL A 27 10.70 5.95 3.83
N ALA A 28 11.37 5.37 4.83
CA ALA A 28 10.98 4.12 5.48
C ALA A 28 10.20 4.45 6.77
N ASP A 29 8.93 4.04 6.85
CA ASP A 29 8.15 4.13 8.10
C ASP A 29 8.45 2.97 9.07
N ASP A 30 9.74 2.76 9.32
CA ASP A 30 10.26 1.67 10.13
C ASP A 30 9.84 1.73 11.61
N ALA A 31 9.47 2.91 12.13
CA ALA A 31 8.88 3.05 13.45
C ALA A 31 7.51 2.38 13.58
N PHE A 32 6.86 2.11 12.44
CA PHE A 32 5.52 1.53 12.35
C PHE A 32 5.51 0.26 11.48
N PHE A 33 6.69 -0.29 11.20
CA PHE A 33 6.84 -1.57 10.53
C PHE A 33 6.56 -2.73 11.50
N PRO A 34 5.93 -3.84 11.04
CA PRO A 34 5.42 -4.10 9.70
C PRO A 34 3.95 -3.67 9.53
N TYR A 35 3.61 -3.04 8.41
CA TYR A 35 2.22 -2.60 8.15
C TYR A 35 1.19 -3.73 8.11
N GLY A 36 1.62 -4.97 7.85
CA GLY A 36 0.73 -6.12 7.81
C GLY A 36 0.06 -6.46 9.16
N SER A 37 0.60 -6.00 10.29
CA SER A 37 0.03 -6.26 11.62
C SER A 37 -0.96 -5.17 12.08
N HIS A 38 -1.14 -4.10 11.30
CA HIS A 38 -1.92 -2.93 11.69
C HIS A 38 -3.31 -2.88 11.08
N GLY A 39 -4.24 -2.27 11.81
CA GLY A 39 -5.60 -2.02 11.34
C GLY A 39 -5.65 -0.92 10.28
N GLU A 40 -6.67 -0.96 9.43
CA GLU A 40 -6.84 0.01 8.32
C GLU A 40 -6.93 1.45 8.82
N THR A 41 -7.78 1.73 9.81
CA THR A 41 -7.94 3.07 10.39
C THR A 41 -6.63 3.63 10.94
N GLU A 42 -5.83 2.78 11.59
CA GLU A 42 -4.55 3.18 12.18
C GLU A 42 -3.54 3.54 11.07
N LEU A 43 -3.45 2.72 10.02
CA LEU A 43 -2.60 2.96 8.87
C LEU A 43 -3.00 4.21 8.09
N VAL A 44 -4.29 4.44 7.87
CA VAL A 44 -4.78 5.64 7.18
C VAL A 44 -4.41 6.90 7.96
N ALA A 45 -4.56 6.89 9.28
CA ALA A 45 -4.17 8.01 10.13
C ALA A 45 -2.64 8.24 10.11
N ARG A 46 -1.84 7.19 10.31
CA ARG A 46 -0.37 7.23 10.33
C ARG A 46 0.19 7.77 9.02
N VAL A 47 -0.13 7.09 7.91
CA VAL A 47 0.40 7.45 6.59
C VAL A 47 -0.17 8.78 6.12
N GLY A 48 -1.45 9.08 6.40
CA GLY A 48 -2.06 10.35 6.04
C GLY A 48 -1.37 11.55 6.71
N GLY A 49 -0.96 11.41 7.98
CA GLY A 49 -0.17 12.41 8.69
C GLY A 49 1.23 12.57 8.09
N LEU A 50 1.95 11.45 7.91
CA LEU A 50 3.29 11.47 7.32
C LEU A 50 3.31 12.07 5.91
N MET A 51 2.33 11.75 5.06
CA MET A 51 2.26 12.32 3.72
C MET A 51 2.05 13.83 3.75
N ALA A 52 1.25 14.37 4.69
CA ALA A 52 1.06 15.81 4.80
C ALA A 52 2.40 16.54 5.07
N GLU A 53 3.18 16.04 6.03
CA GLU A 53 4.49 16.61 6.38
C GLU A 53 5.50 16.49 5.22
N LEU A 54 5.56 15.33 4.58
CA LEU A 54 6.48 15.07 3.47
C LEU A 54 6.16 15.90 2.24
N ILE A 55 4.87 16.09 1.94
CA ILE A 55 4.42 16.95 0.82
C ILE A 55 4.81 18.41 1.09
N GLU A 56 4.54 18.91 2.29
CA GLU A 56 4.88 20.30 2.66
C GLU A 56 6.40 20.53 2.58
N THR A 57 7.18 19.59 3.12
CA THR A 57 8.64 19.69 3.24
C THR A 57 9.35 19.58 1.88
N HIS A 58 8.96 18.59 1.08
CA HIS A 58 9.72 18.24 -0.13
C HIS A 58 9.08 18.73 -1.43
N ARG A 59 7.80 19.11 -1.40
CA ARG A 59 7.02 19.52 -2.58
C ARG A 59 7.24 18.61 -3.80
N PRO A 60 7.00 17.29 -3.65
CA PRO A 60 7.35 16.32 -4.68
C PRO A 60 6.45 16.48 -5.92
N ASP A 61 7.03 16.29 -7.11
CA ASP A 61 6.27 16.23 -8.37
C ASP A 61 5.38 14.98 -8.45
N LEU A 62 5.81 13.89 -7.81
CA LEU A 62 5.10 12.61 -7.77
C LEU A 62 5.50 11.81 -6.51
N ILE A 63 4.53 11.11 -5.92
CA ILE A 63 4.77 10.20 -4.80
C ILE A 63 4.52 8.76 -5.23
N VAL A 64 5.49 7.89 -4.97
CA VAL A 64 5.31 6.43 -5.07
C VAL A 64 5.10 5.85 -3.67
N ILE A 65 3.92 5.27 -3.44
CA ILE A 65 3.66 4.37 -2.31
C ILE A 65 4.10 2.98 -2.76
N ALA A 66 5.32 2.60 -2.41
CA ALA A 66 5.90 1.33 -2.83
C ALA A 66 5.24 0.14 -2.10
N CYS A 67 4.87 0.30 -0.83
CA CYS A 67 4.33 -0.79 -0.01
C CYS A 67 2.98 -1.29 -0.55
N ASN A 68 2.86 -2.61 -0.77
CA ASN A 68 1.61 -3.25 -1.23
C ASN A 68 0.46 -3.05 -0.24
N THR A 69 0.72 -3.23 1.06
CA THR A 69 -0.28 -3.02 2.12
C THR A 69 -0.78 -1.56 2.11
N ALA A 70 0.14 -0.58 2.07
CA ALA A 70 -0.23 0.83 2.02
C ALA A 70 -0.95 1.21 0.71
N SER A 71 -0.53 0.63 -0.41
CA SER A 71 -1.16 0.87 -1.72
C SER A 71 -2.60 0.38 -1.80
N THR A 72 -2.90 -0.74 -1.13
CA THR A 72 -4.25 -1.33 -1.17
C THR A 72 -5.20 -0.71 -0.14
N LEU A 73 -4.69 -0.21 1.00
CA LEU A 73 -5.51 0.33 2.09
C LEU A 73 -5.55 1.85 2.11
N VAL A 74 -4.40 2.51 2.00
CA VAL A 74 -4.28 3.95 2.30
C VAL A 74 -4.37 4.82 1.05
N LEU A 75 -3.89 4.31 -0.09
CA LEU A 75 -3.80 5.08 -1.33
C LEU A 75 -5.12 5.72 -1.80
N PRO A 76 -6.31 5.08 -1.71
CA PRO A 76 -7.57 5.74 -2.05
C PRO A 76 -7.81 7.01 -1.22
N HIS A 77 -7.51 6.97 0.08
CA HIS A 77 -7.64 8.11 0.98
C HIS A 77 -6.60 9.21 0.70
N LEU A 78 -5.37 8.83 0.32
CA LEU A 78 -4.35 9.81 -0.05
C LEU A 78 -4.75 10.58 -1.31
N ARG A 79 -5.28 9.88 -2.32
CA ARG A 79 -5.73 10.49 -3.58
C ARG A 79 -6.96 11.39 -3.44
N THR A 80 -7.80 11.17 -2.43
CA THR A 80 -8.91 12.09 -2.14
C THR A 80 -8.46 13.32 -1.34
N ARG A 81 -7.41 13.18 -0.52
CA ARG A 81 -6.93 14.25 0.37
C ARG A 81 -5.94 15.20 -0.28
N PHE A 82 -5.10 14.72 -1.19
CA PHE A 82 -3.97 15.49 -1.73
C PHE A 82 -4.01 15.58 -3.26
N SER A 83 -3.57 16.71 -3.80
CA SER A 83 -3.53 16.96 -5.26
C SER A 83 -2.29 16.40 -5.97
N VAL A 84 -1.21 16.12 -5.23
CA VAL A 84 0.02 15.54 -5.80
C VAL A 84 -0.28 14.16 -6.42
N PRO A 85 0.26 13.83 -7.61
CA PRO A 85 0.08 12.51 -8.20
C PRO A 85 0.66 11.40 -7.32
N PHE A 86 -0.15 10.36 -7.06
CA PHE A 86 0.31 9.14 -6.40
C PHE A 86 0.32 7.93 -7.34
N VAL A 87 1.43 7.20 -7.31
CA VAL A 87 1.56 5.86 -7.87
C VAL A 87 1.63 4.87 -6.72
N GLY A 88 0.79 3.83 -6.78
CA GLY A 88 0.88 2.70 -5.86
C GLY A 88 1.25 1.43 -6.60
N THR A 89 1.48 0.37 -5.86
CA THR A 89 1.67 -0.97 -6.40
C THR A 89 0.42 -1.83 -6.24
N VAL A 90 0.33 -2.87 -7.06
CA VAL A 90 -0.70 -3.90 -6.98
C VAL A 90 -0.07 -5.27 -7.22
N PRO A 91 -0.60 -6.35 -6.62
CA PRO A 91 -0.16 -7.70 -6.96
C PRO A 91 -0.24 -7.93 -8.47
N ALA A 92 0.84 -8.42 -9.07
CA ALA A 92 0.96 -8.66 -10.52
C ALA A 92 0.20 -9.93 -10.98
N ILE A 93 -1.07 -10.06 -10.57
CA ILE A 93 -1.92 -11.23 -10.82
C ILE A 93 -2.23 -11.40 -12.31
N LYS A 94 -2.67 -10.33 -12.98
CA LYS A 94 -2.98 -10.36 -14.41
C LYS A 94 -1.80 -10.85 -15.26
N PRO A 95 -0.59 -10.25 -15.19
CA PRO A 95 0.52 -10.76 -15.99
C PRO A 95 0.91 -12.19 -15.58
N ALA A 96 0.88 -12.55 -14.30
CA ALA A 96 1.18 -13.93 -13.88
C ALA A 96 0.22 -14.97 -14.48
N CYS A 97 -1.08 -14.69 -14.51
CA CYS A 97 -2.07 -15.58 -15.09
C CYS A 97 -1.99 -15.68 -16.62
N VAL A 98 -1.47 -14.63 -17.28
CA VAL A 98 -1.16 -14.64 -18.71
C VAL A 98 0.12 -15.45 -18.99
N LEU A 99 1.13 -15.33 -18.13
CA LEU A 99 2.43 -16.02 -18.24
C LEU A 99 2.32 -17.54 -17.96
N SER A 100 1.47 -17.93 -17.01
CA SER A 100 1.33 -19.33 -16.59
C SER A 100 0.84 -20.25 -17.72
N ARG A 101 1.59 -21.35 -17.93
CA ARG A 101 1.27 -22.42 -18.87
C ARG A 101 0.39 -23.48 -18.21
N THR A 102 0.65 -23.80 -16.94
CA THR A 102 -0.12 -24.81 -16.20
C THR A 102 -1.44 -24.25 -15.66
N LYS A 103 -1.63 -22.92 -15.72
CA LYS A 103 -2.79 -22.25 -15.12
C LYS A 103 -2.90 -22.52 -13.62
N ARG A 104 -1.77 -22.80 -12.96
CA ARG A 104 -1.63 -22.81 -11.49
C ARG A 104 -0.67 -21.70 -11.09
N VAL A 105 -1.22 -20.71 -10.40
CA VAL A 105 -0.49 -19.52 -9.94
C VAL A 105 -0.59 -19.43 -8.43
N ALA A 106 0.46 -19.02 -7.75
CA ALA A 106 0.36 -18.60 -6.34
C ALA A 106 0.60 -17.09 -6.22
N VAL A 107 -0.08 -16.45 -5.28
CA VAL A 107 0.15 -15.06 -4.87
C VAL A 107 0.75 -15.11 -3.49
N LEU A 108 2.05 -14.84 -3.41
CA LEU A 108 2.80 -14.78 -2.15
C LEU A 108 2.81 -13.34 -1.67
N GLY A 109 2.15 -13.06 -0.55
CA GLY A 109 2.05 -11.73 0.03
C GLY A 109 2.06 -11.77 1.57
N THR A 110 1.98 -10.61 2.20
CA THR A 110 1.70 -10.57 3.64
C THR A 110 0.31 -11.15 3.91
N GLU A 111 0.07 -11.70 5.11
CA GLU A 111 -1.26 -12.18 5.52
C GLU A 111 -2.34 -11.12 5.30
N ALA A 112 -2.03 -9.87 5.65
CA ALA A 112 -2.90 -8.72 5.44
C ALA A 112 -3.09 -8.33 3.97
N THR A 113 -2.22 -8.73 3.03
CA THR A 113 -2.43 -8.48 1.59
C THR A 113 -3.29 -9.56 0.97
N VAL A 114 -3.00 -10.83 1.28
CA VAL A 114 -3.68 -11.97 0.65
C VAL A 114 -5.09 -12.20 1.19
N SER A 115 -5.38 -11.78 2.42
CA SER A 115 -6.72 -11.90 3.02
C SER A 115 -7.74 -10.89 2.47
N ARG A 116 -7.30 -9.85 1.76
CA ARG A 116 -8.13 -8.68 1.41
C ARG A 116 -9.05 -8.93 0.22
N GLU A 117 -10.20 -8.26 0.29
CA GLU A 117 -11.16 -8.24 -0.81
C GLU A 117 -10.56 -7.63 -2.08
N TYR A 118 -9.68 -6.63 -1.96
CA TYR A 118 -8.97 -6.06 -3.12
C TYR A 118 -8.19 -7.13 -3.91
N THR A 119 -7.42 -7.98 -3.23
CA THR A 119 -6.67 -9.07 -3.87
C THR A 119 -7.61 -10.11 -4.48
N ARG A 120 -8.71 -10.44 -3.79
CA ARG A 120 -9.74 -11.36 -4.31
C ARG A 120 -10.44 -10.80 -5.55
N ALA A 121 -10.72 -9.51 -5.59
CA ALA A 121 -11.28 -8.83 -6.76
C ALA A 121 -10.33 -8.92 -7.97
N LEU A 122 -9.03 -8.65 -7.77
CA LEU A 122 -8.04 -8.82 -8.83
C LEU A 122 -7.99 -10.26 -9.36
N ILE A 123 -8.15 -11.27 -8.50
CA ILE A 123 -8.23 -12.67 -8.95
C ILE A 123 -9.50 -12.89 -9.77
N ARG A 124 -10.68 -12.46 -9.29
CA ARG A 124 -11.93 -12.61 -10.05
C ARG A 124 -11.86 -11.98 -11.43
N ASP A 125 -11.26 -10.80 -11.52
CA ASP A 125 -11.21 -10.02 -12.76
C ASP A 125 -10.12 -10.51 -13.72
N PHE A 126 -9.03 -11.08 -13.20
CA PHE A 126 -7.81 -11.32 -13.99
C PHE A 126 -7.21 -12.73 -13.91
N ALA A 127 -7.84 -13.69 -13.22
CA ALA A 127 -7.35 -15.07 -13.14
C ALA A 127 -7.25 -15.75 -14.52
N ASN A 128 -8.07 -15.35 -15.49
CA ASN A 128 -7.99 -15.83 -16.88
C ASN A 128 -7.90 -17.36 -16.99
N GLY A 129 -8.82 -18.06 -16.30
CA GLY A 129 -8.89 -19.53 -16.22
C GLY A 129 -7.84 -20.19 -15.32
N SER A 130 -7.02 -19.41 -14.60
CA SER A 130 -6.02 -19.94 -13.67
C SER A 130 -6.63 -20.25 -12.30
N GLU A 131 -6.15 -21.33 -11.69
CA GLU A 131 -6.30 -21.60 -10.27
C GLU A 131 -5.25 -20.79 -9.51
N VAL A 132 -5.71 -19.81 -8.74
CA VAL A 132 -4.85 -18.90 -7.98
C VAL A 132 -4.89 -19.24 -6.49
N ALA A 133 -3.76 -19.67 -5.95
CA ALA A 133 -3.57 -19.87 -4.52
C ALA A 133 -3.13 -18.57 -3.84
N LEU A 134 -3.71 -18.27 -2.67
CA LEU A 134 -3.33 -17.13 -1.84
C LEU A 134 -2.44 -17.63 -0.70
N VAL A 135 -1.18 -17.20 -0.67
CA VAL A 135 -0.19 -17.63 0.32
C VAL A 135 0.27 -16.43 1.13
N GLY A 136 -0.15 -16.40 2.40
CA GLY A 136 0.25 -15.38 3.35
C GLY A 136 1.52 -15.77 4.07
N SER A 137 2.45 -14.82 4.22
CA SER A 137 3.62 -14.96 5.07
C SER A 137 3.67 -13.85 6.11
N ALA A 138 3.91 -14.23 7.36
CA ALA A 138 4.13 -13.31 8.46
C ALA A 138 5.60 -12.90 8.58
N GLN A 139 6.54 -13.77 8.15
CA GLN A 139 7.96 -13.63 8.49
C GLN A 139 8.84 -13.13 7.35
N LEU A 140 8.50 -13.40 6.08
CA LEU A 140 9.39 -13.12 4.95
C LEU A 140 9.79 -11.65 4.82
N ALA A 141 8.92 -10.71 5.22
CA ALA A 141 9.26 -9.30 5.21
C ALA A 141 10.37 -8.97 6.24
N ALA A 142 10.25 -9.50 7.46
CA ALA A 142 11.27 -9.36 8.49
C ALA A 142 12.57 -10.07 8.08
N PHE A 143 12.49 -11.28 7.50
CA PHE A 143 13.68 -11.99 7.02
C PHE A 143 14.45 -11.20 5.95
N ALA A 144 13.75 -10.49 5.05
CA ALA A 144 14.40 -9.62 4.09
C ALA A 144 15.09 -8.41 4.74
N GLU A 145 14.51 -7.83 5.81
CA GLU A 145 15.18 -6.77 6.56
C GLU A 145 16.41 -7.28 7.32
N GLU A 146 16.36 -8.48 7.92
CA GLU A 146 17.51 -9.09 8.59
C GLU A 146 18.67 -9.35 7.60
N GLU A 147 18.38 -9.89 6.42
CA GLU A 147 19.38 -10.10 5.35
C GLU A 147 20.03 -8.77 4.92
N LEU A 148 19.24 -7.69 4.75
CA LEU A 148 19.78 -6.36 4.45
C LEU A 148 20.63 -5.77 5.60
N ASN A 149 20.34 -6.15 6.83
CA ASN A 149 21.11 -5.75 8.01
C ASN A 149 22.36 -6.63 8.24
N GLY A 150 22.64 -7.60 7.35
CA GLY A 150 23.78 -8.51 7.50
C GLY A 150 23.55 -9.62 8.53
N ALA A 151 22.30 -9.91 8.87
CA ALA A 151 21.88 -11.00 9.74
C ALA A 151 21.21 -12.10 8.89
N PRO A 152 21.98 -12.99 8.25
CA PRO A 152 21.44 -13.97 7.31
C PRO A 152 20.46 -14.93 7.99
N VAL A 153 19.37 -15.22 7.31
CA VAL A 153 18.31 -16.12 7.78
C VAL A 153 18.54 -17.52 7.22
N ALA A 154 18.28 -18.55 8.04
CA ALA A 154 18.44 -19.94 7.64
C ALA A 154 17.49 -20.31 6.48
N ASP A 155 18.01 -21.02 5.47
CA ASP A 155 17.24 -21.44 4.28
C ASP A 155 15.98 -22.24 4.64
N GLN A 156 16.02 -23.05 5.71
CA GLN A 156 14.86 -23.83 6.13
C GLN A 156 13.69 -22.96 6.60
N LEU A 157 13.95 -21.77 7.17
CA LEU A 157 12.89 -20.86 7.59
C LEU A 157 12.22 -20.21 6.38
N ILE A 158 13.03 -19.76 5.40
CA ILE A 158 12.52 -19.22 4.14
C ILE A 158 11.71 -20.29 3.39
N ALA A 159 12.25 -21.51 3.27
CA ALA A 159 11.61 -22.62 2.58
C ALA A 159 10.23 -22.95 3.17
N ARG A 160 10.07 -22.91 4.49
CA ARG A 160 8.78 -23.13 5.16
C ARG A 160 7.74 -22.09 4.79
N GLU A 161 8.12 -20.81 4.72
CA GLU A 161 7.19 -19.72 4.38
C GLU A 161 6.75 -19.77 2.91
N ILE A 162 7.60 -20.22 2.00
CA ILE A 162 7.26 -20.32 0.56
C ILE A 162 6.66 -21.67 0.16
N ALA A 163 6.80 -22.71 0.98
CA ALA A 163 6.32 -24.06 0.69
C ALA A 163 4.86 -24.12 0.18
N PRO A 164 3.89 -23.36 0.76
CA PRO A 164 2.51 -23.39 0.29
C PRO A 164 2.30 -22.85 -1.14
N CYS A 165 3.29 -22.15 -1.72
CA CYS A 165 3.23 -21.72 -3.12
C CYS A 165 3.34 -22.89 -4.10
N PHE A 166 3.99 -23.99 -3.69
CA PHE A 166 4.36 -25.09 -4.58
C PHE A 166 3.31 -26.21 -4.51
N ILE A 167 2.23 -26.03 -5.28
CA ILE A 167 1.11 -26.97 -5.33
C ILE A 167 1.31 -27.90 -6.52
N ASP A 168 1.33 -29.20 -6.28
CA ASP A 168 1.25 -30.26 -7.29
C ASP A 168 -0.09 -30.98 -7.13
N ALA A 169 -1.05 -30.68 -8.02
CA ALA A 169 -2.39 -31.23 -7.93
C ALA A 169 -3.03 -31.36 -9.32
N ALA A 170 -3.84 -32.41 -9.50
CA ALA A 170 -4.55 -32.70 -10.76
C ALA A 170 -3.63 -32.65 -12.00
N GLY A 171 -2.43 -33.25 -11.88
CA GLY A 171 -1.44 -33.33 -12.96
C GLY A 171 -0.80 -31.99 -13.36
N ARG A 172 -0.97 -30.93 -12.55
CA ARG A 172 -0.44 -29.59 -12.81
C ARG A 172 0.31 -29.08 -11.59
N ARG A 173 1.48 -28.49 -11.83
CA ARG A 173 2.30 -27.82 -10.81
C ARG A 173 2.15 -26.31 -10.90
N THR A 174 2.25 -25.60 -9.79
CA THR A 174 2.45 -24.14 -9.80
C THR A 174 3.67 -23.84 -10.67
N ASP A 175 3.52 -23.02 -11.70
CA ASP A 175 4.63 -22.60 -12.56
C ASP A 175 4.95 -21.10 -12.44
N THR A 176 4.09 -20.35 -11.75
CA THR A 176 4.18 -18.89 -11.62
C THR A 176 3.81 -18.45 -10.20
N VAL A 177 4.62 -17.59 -9.60
CA VAL A 177 4.39 -17.02 -8.25
C VAL A 177 4.44 -15.49 -8.34
N VAL A 178 3.36 -14.82 -7.96
CA VAL A 178 3.30 -13.36 -7.83
C VAL A 178 3.97 -12.94 -6.52
N LEU A 179 4.91 -12.00 -6.59
CA LEU A 179 5.51 -11.37 -5.42
C LEU A 179 4.65 -10.16 -5.00
N ALA A 180 3.75 -10.38 -4.05
CA ALA A 180 2.79 -9.40 -3.54
C ALA A 180 3.26 -8.71 -2.24
N CYS A 181 4.58 -8.57 -2.05
CA CYS A 181 5.19 -7.73 -1.03
C CYS A 181 6.51 -7.16 -1.59
N THR A 182 6.81 -5.90 -1.27
CA THR A 182 8.02 -5.21 -1.73
C THR A 182 9.32 -5.85 -1.26
N HIS A 183 9.29 -6.58 -0.14
CA HIS A 183 10.46 -7.25 0.43
C HIS A 183 10.88 -8.49 -0.35
N TYR A 184 9.93 -9.17 -0.99
CA TYR A 184 10.14 -10.51 -1.51
C TYR A 184 11.12 -10.60 -2.70
N PRO A 185 11.21 -9.59 -3.60
CA PRO A 185 12.27 -9.58 -4.60
C PRO A 185 13.70 -9.53 -4.02
N LEU A 186 13.90 -9.08 -2.77
CA LEU A 186 15.20 -9.14 -2.09
C LEU A 186 15.64 -10.59 -1.79
N LEU A 187 14.69 -11.51 -1.69
CA LEU A 187 14.91 -12.94 -1.41
C LEU A 187 14.79 -13.81 -2.68
N LEU A 188 14.67 -13.21 -3.86
CA LEU A 188 14.34 -13.91 -5.11
C LEU A 188 15.33 -15.02 -5.46
N GLU A 189 16.63 -14.80 -5.24
CA GLU A 189 17.65 -15.82 -5.48
C GLU A 189 17.44 -17.04 -4.58
N ARG A 190 17.16 -16.79 -3.29
CA ARG A 190 16.85 -17.85 -2.30
C ARG A 190 15.58 -18.59 -2.70
N PHE A 191 14.52 -17.88 -3.09
CA PHE A 191 13.27 -18.49 -3.53
C PHE A 191 13.46 -19.39 -4.75
N THR A 192 14.27 -18.94 -5.71
CA THR A 192 14.57 -19.71 -6.92
C THR A 192 15.33 -20.99 -6.60
N ARG A 193 16.32 -20.91 -5.69
CA ARG A 193 17.10 -22.08 -5.26
C ARG A 193 16.28 -23.07 -4.42
N LEU A 194 15.40 -22.56 -3.55
CA LEU A 194 14.61 -23.37 -2.62
C LEU A 194 13.32 -23.92 -3.25
N ALA A 195 12.94 -23.46 -4.45
CA ALA A 195 11.79 -23.97 -5.16
C ALA A 195 12.01 -25.46 -5.52
N PRO A 196 11.04 -26.35 -5.23
CA PRO A 196 11.15 -27.78 -5.53
C PRO A 196 11.12 -28.09 -7.04
N TRP A 197 10.72 -27.12 -7.87
CA TRP A 197 10.76 -27.18 -9.33
C TRP A 197 10.84 -25.76 -9.92
N PRO A 198 11.18 -25.61 -11.22
CA PRO A 198 11.25 -24.30 -11.85
C PRO A 198 9.93 -23.54 -11.80
N VAL A 199 9.99 -22.29 -11.33
CA VAL A 199 8.85 -21.38 -11.21
C VAL A 199 9.28 -19.99 -11.67
N THR A 200 8.36 -19.29 -12.35
CA THR A 200 8.53 -17.88 -12.69
C THR A 200 8.03 -17.01 -11.55
N PHE A 201 8.92 -16.25 -10.90
CA PHE A 201 8.51 -15.23 -9.93
C PHE A 201 8.24 -13.90 -10.62
N VAL A 202 7.07 -13.31 -10.36
CA VAL A 202 6.62 -12.07 -11.01
C VAL A 202 6.73 -10.90 -10.04
N ASP A 203 7.71 -10.04 -10.28
CA ASP A 203 7.93 -8.78 -9.57
C ASP A 203 7.10 -7.63 -10.20
N PRO A 204 6.26 -6.91 -9.43
CA PRO A 204 5.50 -5.76 -9.93
C PRO A 204 6.36 -4.51 -10.20
N ALA A 205 7.56 -4.38 -9.63
CA ALA A 205 8.35 -3.15 -9.65
C ALA A 205 8.60 -2.55 -11.06
N PRO A 206 8.92 -3.34 -12.12
CA PRO A 206 9.12 -2.78 -13.46
C PRO A 206 7.87 -2.10 -14.03
N ALA A 207 6.67 -2.56 -13.67
CA ALA A 207 5.42 -1.93 -14.09
C ALA A 207 5.20 -0.58 -13.39
N ILE A 208 5.62 -0.48 -12.13
CA ILE A 208 5.56 0.76 -11.37
C ILE A 208 6.52 1.80 -11.95
N ALA A 209 7.75 1.38 -12.29
CA ALA A 209 8.73 2.24 -12.94
C ALA A 209 8.23 2.83 -14.26
N ARG A 210 7.62 2.00 -15.13
CA ARG A 210 6.97 2.49 -16.36
C ARG A 210 5.89 3.52 -16.07
N ARG A 211 5.01 3.25 -15.10
CA ARG A 211 3.93 4.18 -14.75
C ARG A 211 4.46 5.51 -14.21
N VAL A 212 5.56 5.50 -13.45
CA VAL A 212 6.22 6.72 -12.98
C VAL A 212 6.78 7.52 -14.15
N ALA A 213 7.50 6.87 -15.07
CA ALA A 213 8.05 7.52 -16.24
C ALA A 213 6.95 8.14 -17.12
N ASP A 214 5.85 7.41 -17.35
CA ASP A 214 4.70 7.90 -18.12
C ASP A 214 4.08 9.18 -17.52
N LEU A 215 3.98 9.23 -16.19
CA LEU A 215 3.36 10.36 -15.48
C LEU A 215 4.26 11.59 -15.38
N LEU A 216 5.57 11.40 -15.27
CA LEU A 216 6.55 12.47 -15.20
C LEU A 216 6.95 13.00 -16.59
N GLY A 217 6.54 12.34 -17.67
CA GLY A 217 6.86 12.75 -19.03
C GLY A 217 8.33 12.54 -19.42
N PRO A 218 8.81 13.22 -20.49
CA PRO A 218 10.17 13.05 -20.99
C PRO A 218 11.22 13.47 -19.95
N PRO A 219 12.39 12.82 -19.92
CA PRO A 219 13.48 13.17 -19.01
C PRO A 219 13.95 14.61 -19.19
N LEU A 220 14.34 15.26 -18.10
CA LEU A 220 15.03 16.54 -18.16
C LEU A 220 16.48 16.31 -18.61
N SER A 221 16.95 17.08 -19.59
CA SER A 221 18.31 16.94 -20.12
C SER A 221 19.32 17.65 -19.22
N GLY A 222 20.44 17.00 -18.92
CA GLY A 222 21.67 17.70 -18.51
C GLY A 222 22.00 17.76 -17.01
N GLU A 223 21.22 17.14 -16.12
CA GLU A 223 21.64 16.98 -14.71
C GLU A 223 22.25 15.59 -14.45
N PRO A 224 23.44 15.52 -13.82
CA PRO A 224 23.99 14.24 -13.39
C PRO A 224 23.11 13.63 -12.29
N PRO A 225 23.07 12.29 -12.17
CA PRO A 225 22.30 11.63 -11.12
C PRO A 225 22.70 12.15 -9.75
N SER A 226 21.73 12.68 -9.00
CA SER A 226 21.95 13.01 -7.59
C SER A 226 21.75 11.76 -6.74
N PRO A 227 22.62 11.51 -5.74
CA PRO A 227 22.41 10.38 -4.83
C PRO A 227 21.04 10.48 -4.16
N ALA A 228 20.34 9.35 -4.10
CA ALA A 228 19.05 9.31 -3.41
C ALA A 228 19.26 9.52 -1.90
N ARG A 229 18.36 10.26 -1.27
CA ARG A 229 18.36 10.47 0.18
C ARG A 229 17.39 9.49 0.82
N ILE A 230 17.74 8.98 1.99
CA ILE A 230 16.87 8.09 2.78
C ILE A 230 16.65 8.65 4.19
N ALA A 231 15.41 8.55 4.66
CA ALA A 231 15.02 8.87 6.03
C ALA A 231 14.28 7.69 6.66
N PHE A 232 14.54 7.48 7.96
CA PHE A 232 13.86 6.50 8.81
C PHE A 232 13.01 7.25 9.82
N THR A 233 11.71 6.93 9.87
CA THR A 233 10.78 7.56 10.83
C THR A 233 11.11 7.23 12.29
N SER A 234 11.83 6.14 12.54
CA SER A 234 12.34 5.79 13.88
C SER A 234 13.50 6.68 14.32
N GLY A 235 14.08 7.45 13.40
CA GLY A 235 15.33 8.17 13.61
C GLY A 235 16.56 7.25 13.65
N ARG A 236 16.44 5.96 13.30
CA ARG A 236 17.56 5.03 13.38
C ARG A 236 18.70 5.43 12.46
N VAL A 237 19.91 5.21 12.95
CA VAL A 237 21.14 5.26 12.15
C VAL A 237 21.43 3.84 11.66
N PRO A 238 21.61 3.62 10.34
CA PRO A 238 21.93 2.31 9.82
C PRO A 238 23.23 1.71 10.35
N SER A 239 23.21 0.40 10.57
CA SER A 239 24.43 -0.37 10.80
C SER A 239 25.36 -0.29 9.57
N LEU A 240 26.64 -0.65 9.74
CA LEU A 240 27.58 -0.67 8.62
C LEU A 240 27.10 -1.58 7.47
N ALA A 241 26.55 -2.74 7.82
CA ALA A 241 26.01 -3.69 6.84
C ALA A 241 24.84 -3.08 6.07
N LEU A 242 23.89 -2.45 6.76
CA LEU A 242 22.77 -1.80 6.11
C LEU A 242 23.20 -0.58 5.29
N ALA A 243 24.15 0.22 5.78
CA ALA A 243 24.70 1.34 5.03
C ALA A 243 25.35 0.86 3.72
N ALA A 244 26.09 -0.25 3.75
CA ALA A 244 26.65 -0.87 2.56
C ALA A 244 25.57 -1.40 1.60
N ALA A 245 24.52 -2.04 2.13
CA ALA A 245 23.38 -2.49 1.33
C ALA A 245 22.66 -1.31 0.65
N LEU A 246 22.41 -0.21 1.37
CA LEU A 246 21.78 1.00 0.84
C LEU A 246 22.65 1.70 -0.23
N ALA A 247 23.97 1.69 -0.06
CA ALA A 247 24.90 2.18 -1.07
C ALA A 247 24.80 1.39 -2.39
N HIS A 248 24.52 0.07 -2.33
CA HIS A 248 24.28 -0.74 -3.53
C HIS A 248 23.02 -0.31 -4.31
N PHE A 249 22.05 0.32 -3.63
CA PHE A 249 20.89 0.93 -4.28
C PHE A 249 21.16 2.36 -4.77
N GLY A 250 22.35 2.93 -4.57
CA GLY A 250 22.67 4.31 -4.96
C GLY A 250 22.16 5.37 -4.00
N MET A 251 21.95 5.00 -2.73
CA MET A 251 21.58 5.95 -1.68
C MET A 251 22.82 6.58 -1.02
N ALA A 252 22.77 7.89 -0.80
CA ALA A 252 23.80 8.58 -0.03
C ALA A 252 23.55 8.44 1.48
N ALA A 253 24.65 8.39 2.24
CA ALA A 253 24.69 8.40 3.70
C ALA A 253 24.21 9.72 4.35
N ALA A 254 23.45 10.55 3.63
CA ALA A 254 22.83 11.75 4.18
C ALA A 254 21.58 11.36 4.99
N TRP A 255 21.82 10.70 6.13
CA TRP A 255 20.82 10.43 7.15
C TRP A 255 20.40 11.77 7.75
N ARG A 256 19.31 12.37 7.26
CA ARG A 256 18.76 13.56 7.92
C ARG A 256 17.66 13.11 8.86
N ALA A 257 17.95 13.24 10.16
CA ALA A 257 16.95 13.21 11.23
C ALA A 257 15.94 14.36 11.11
N ASP A 258 16.22 15.36 10.25
CA ASP A 258 15.36 16.52 10.00
C ASP A 258 14.20 16.19 9.05
N LEU A 259 13.44 15.14 9.33
CA LEU A 259 12.00 15.24 9.12
C LEU A 259 11.50 16.26 10.14
N PRO A 260 10.63 17.22 9.81
CA PRO A 260 10.05 18.09 10.82
C PRO A 260 9.26 17.24 11.81
N MET A 261 9.91 16.80 12.89
CA MET A 261 9.36 16.07 14.02
C MET A 261 8.53 17.04 14.88
N GLY A 262 7.47 17.59 14.28
CA GLY A 262 6.55 18.55 14.89
C GLY A 262 5.30 17.91 15.48
N CYS A 263 5.05 16.63 15.25
CA CYS A 263 3.97 15.91 15.91
C CYS A 263 4.54 15.04 17.04
N ASP A 264 4.21 15.39 18.28
CA ASP A 264 4.25 14.42 19.37
C ASP A 264 3.27 13.29 19.03
N PHE A 265 3.78 12.24 18.39
CA PHE A 265 2.99 11.10 17.94
C PHE A 265 2.37 10.33 19.12
N ASN A 266 2.92 10.45 20.33
CA ASN A 266 2.27 9.96 21.55
C ASN A 266 1.07 10.83 21.93
N ALA A 267 1.11 12.14 21.71
CA ALA A 267 -0.05 13.01 21.87
C ALA A 267 -1.17 12.68 20.87
N MET A 268 -0.86 12.28 19.63
CA MET A 268 -1.88 11.86 18.66
C MET A 268 -2.49 10.49 19.01
N LYS A 269 -1.68 9.54 19.51
CA LYS A 269 -2.14 8.29 20.13
C LYS A 269 -3.06 8.55 21.32
N THR A 270 -2.70 9.52 22.16
CA THR A 270 -3.49 9.94 23.31
C THR A 270 -4.77 10.65 22.88
N ALA A 271 -4.75 11.48 21.84
CA ALA A 271 -5.92 12.14 21.29
C ALA A 271 -6.93 11.15 20.66
N LEU A 272 -6.44 10.13 19.93
CA LEU A 272 -7.28 9.06 19.36
C LEU A 272 -7.79 8.07 20.42
N ALA A 273 -7.04 7.84 21.50
CA ALA A 273 -7.47 7.01 22.63
C ALA A 273 -8.36 7.77 23.63
N SER A 274 -8.22 9.09 23.75
CA SER A 274 -9.01 9.97 24.62
C SER A 274 -10.26 10.53 23.94
N SER A 275 -10.37 10.45 22.60
CA SER A 275 -11.60 10.70 21.87
C SER A 275 -12.62 9.58 22.10
N LYS A 276 -13.17 9.53 23.32
CA LYS A 276 -14.52 8.97 23.52
C LYS A 276 -15.48 9.80 22.67
N PRO A 277 -16.42 9.20 21.92
CA PRO A 277 -17.45 9.96 21.23
C PRO A 277 -18.45 10.44 22.28
N ASN A 278 -18.15 11.56 22.94
CA ASN A 278 -19.15 12.29 23.73
C ASN A 278 -19.95 13.21 22.79
N LEU A 279 -20.59 12.62 21.79
CA LEU A 279 -21.59 13.27 20.93
C LEU A 279 -22.95 13.28 21.63
N GLY A 280 -22.98 13.83 22.85
CA GLY A 280 -24.16 13.82 23.72
C GLY A 280 -24.67 15.20 24.14
N GLY A 281 -24.05 16.30 23.73
CA GLY A 281 -24.48 17.62 24.19
C GLY A 281 -24.09 18.83 23.34
N ALA A 282 -23.23 18.69 22.32
CA ALA A 282 -22.69 19.84 21.60
C ALA A 282 -23.50 20.31 20.38
N LEU A 283 -24.61 19.64 20.02
CA LEU A 283 -25.41 19.97 18.82
C LEU A 283 -26.92 20.04 19.07
N ASP A 284 -27.37 19.99 20.33
CA ASP A 284 -28.80 20.09 20.65
C ASP A 284 -29.26 21.55 20.53
N GLY A 285 -30.16 21.83 19.58
CA GLY A 285 -30.67 23.17 19.31
C GLY A 285 -29.98 23.98 18.21
N GLU A 286 -28.89 23.50 17.59
CA GLU A 286 -28.29 24.21 16.44
C GLU A 286 -29.14 24.06 15.17
N ARG A 287 -29.30 25.17 14.45
CA ARG A 287 -30.14 25.28 13.25
C ARG A 287 -29.23 25.46 12.04
N PHE A 288 -29.13 24.42 11.21
CA PHE A 288 -28.30 24.46 10.02
C PHE A 288 -29.14 24.88 8.80
N THR A 289 -28.62 25.82 8.03
CA THR A 289 -29.23 26.27 6.76
C THR A 289 -28.33 25.89 5.60
N ASN A 290 -28.89 25.18 4.62
CA ASN A 290 -28.20 24.88 3.38
C ASN A 290 -28.45 26.02 2.38
N GLY A 291 -27.40 26.77 2.04
CA GLY A 291 -27.45 27.95 1.17
C GLY A 291 -27.92 27.70 -0.26
N ALA A 292 -28.08 26.45 -0.70
CA ALA A 292 -28.56 26.12 -2.05
C ALA A 292 -30.05 25.71 -2.12
N ALA A 293 -30.75 25.49 -0.98
CA ALA A 293 -32.11 24.90 -1.00
C ALA A 293 -33.14 25.54 -0.06
N ASN A 294 -32.79 26.62 0.65
CA ASN A 294 -33.66 27.39 1.56
C ASN A 294 -34.58 26.54 2.47
N ARG A 295 -34.01 25.50 3.10
CA ARG A 295 -34.68 24.69 4.14
C ARG A 295 -33.80 24.61 5.38
N SER A 296 -34.41 24.76 6.56
CA SER A 296 -33.76 24.65 7.87
C SER A 296 -34.13 23.34 8.55
N VAL A 297 -33.15 22.65 9.14
CA VAL A 297 -33.37 21.49 10.01
C VAL A 297 -32.88 21.83 11.41
N GLN A 298 -33.68 21.48 12.42
CA GLN A 298 -33.37 21.66 13.84
C GLN A 298 -33.25 20.29 14.50
N ILE A 299 -32.14 20.08 15.21
CA ILE A 299 -31.87 18.82 15.89
C ILE A 299 -32.40 18.90 17.32
N HIS A 300 -33.19 17.90 17.73
CA HIS A 300 -33.65 17.71 19.11
C HIS A 300 -33.11 16.39 19.66
N ALA A 301 -32.28 16.45 20.70
CA ALA A 301 -31.75 15.28 21.38
C ALA A 301 -32.77 14.73 22.39
N ALA A 302 -33.59 13.77 21.97
CA ALA A 302 -34.40 13.02 22.93
C ALA A 302 -33.51 12.08 23.76
N LYS A 303 -33.52 12.27 25.09
CA LYS A 303 -32.82 11.43 26.08
C LYS A 303 -33.23 9.95 25.95
N ARG A 304 -32.45 9.13 25.23
CA ARG A 304 -32.36 7.67 25.44
C ARG A 304 -31.12 7.10 24.76
N LYS A 305 -30.41 6.22 25.49
CA LYS A 305 -29.12 5.60 25.15
C LYS A 305 -29.03 5.14 23.70
N PHE A 306 -28.08 5.71 22.95
CA PHE A 306 -27.77 5.40 21.56
C PHE A 306 -26.97 4.09 21.45
N ARG A 307 -27.28 3.21 20.47
CA ARG A 307 -26.49 2.01 20.13
C ARG A 307 -25.92 2.17 18.70
N PRO A 308 -24.61 1.92 18.45
CA PRO A 308 -23.95 2.31 17.20
C PRO A 308 -24.31 1.48 15.96
N SER A 309 -25.05 0.37 16.09
CA SER A 309 -25.29 -0.57 14.98
C SER A 309 -26.39 -0.16 14.00
N ARG A 310 -27.20 0.88 14.27
CA ARG A 310 -28.29 1.31 13.36
C ARG A 310 -27.91 2.42 12.37
N LEU A 311 -26.82 3.15 12.61
CA LEU A 311 -26.40 4.23 11.71
C LEU A 311 -25.69 3.70 10.45
N ALA A 312 -25.04 2.54 10.54
CA ALA A 312 -24.40 1.89 9.40
C ALA A 312 -25.42 1.45 8.33
N ASP A 313 -26.63 1.04 8.74
CA ASP A 313 -27.67 0.58 7.82
C ASP A 313 -28.45 1.75 7.17
N GLU A 314 -28.71 2.84 7.91
CA GLU A 314 -29.41 4.01 7.34
C GLU A 314 -28.50 4.91 6.49
N VAL A 315 -27.24 5.13 6.88
CA VAL A 315 -26.29 5.92 6.08
C VAL A 315 -25.75 5.11 4.90
N GLY A 316 -25.63 3.79 5.04
CA GLY A 316 -25.26 2.88 3.95
C GLY A 316 -26.33 2.74 2.85
N SER A 317 -27.61 2.93 3.16
CA SER A 317 -28.68 2.83 2.15
C SER A 317 -28.95 4.13 1.37
N ALA A 318 -28.56 5.29 1.92
CA ALA A 318 -28.81 6.58 1.28
C ALA A 318 -27.74 7.00 0.24
N VAL A 319 -26.53 6.44 0.29
CA VAL A 319 -25.44 6.76 -0.65
C VAL A 319 -25.39 5.80 -1.86
N LEU A 320 -26.10 4.65 -1.80
CA LEU A 320 -26.12 3.64 -2.87
C LEU A 320 -27.37 3.66 -3.78
N ARG A 321 -28.22 4.69 -3.73
CA ARG A 321 -29.34 4.88 -4.69
C ARG A 321 -29.22 6.12 -5.60
N GLY A 322 -28.04 6.75 -5.67
CA GLY A 322 -27.83 7.97 -6.46
C GLY A 322 -27.23 7.78 -7.86
N VAL A 323 -26.68 6.61 -8.20
CA VAL A 323 -25.96 6.41 -9.46
C VAL A 323 -26.23 5.03 -10.05
N TRP A 324 -27.45 4.77 -10.51
CA TRP A 324 -27.71 3.78 -11.58
C TRP A 324 -29.07 4.06 -12.23
N ARG A 325 -29.04 4.82 -13.34
CA ARG A 325 -29.77 4.56 -14.61
C ARG A 325 -29.72 5.82 -15.48
N ALA A 326 -28.89 5.78 -16.50
CA ALA A 326 -29.14 6.50 -17.73
C ALA A 326 -29.78 5.53 -18.75
N ALA A 327 -30.70 6.09 -19.54
CA ALA A 327 -31.14 5.68 -20.87
C ALA A 327 -32.29 4.65 -21.05
N HIS A 328 -33.37 5.23 -21.59
CA HIS A 328 -34.24 4.74 -22.67
C HIS A 328 -35.48 3.84 -22.41
N ALA A 329 -36.63 4.49 -22.72
CA ALA A 329 -37.65 4.08 -23.71
C ALA A 329 -39.05 3.65 -23.22
N ALA A 330 -40.02 4.31 -23.86
CA ALA A 330 -41.34 3.86 -24.28
C ALA A 330 -42.57 4.04 -23.35
N SER A 331 -43.40 5.02 -23.77
CA SER A 331 -44.80 4.86 -24.19
C SER A 331 -45.93 4.73 -23.15
N ALA A 332 -46.97 5.54 -23.45
CA ALA A 332 -48.41 5.29 -23.29
C ALA A 332 -49.17 5.75 -22.02
N LYS A 333 -49.92 6.84 -22.25
CA LYS A 333 -51.38 7.01 -22.06
C LYS A 333 -51.99 7.33 -20.68
N ARG A 334 -52.95 8.27 -20.79
CA ARG A 334 -54.07 8.70 -19.88
C ARG A 334 -53.65 9.79 -18.90
N ARG A 335 -54.30 10.96 -18.83
CA ARG A 335 -55.58 11.47 -19.36
C ARG A 335 -55.38 12.93 -19.77
#